data_AF-A0A941EG25-F1
#
_entry.id   AF-A0A941EG25-F1
#
_cell.length_a   1.000
_cell.length_b   1.000
_cell.length_c   1.000
_cell.angle_alpha   90.00
_cell.angle_beta   90.00
_cell.angle_gamma   90.00
#
_symmetry.space_group_name_H-M   'P 1'
#
loop_
_entity.id
_entity.type
_entity.pdbx_description
1 polymer ?
#
loop_
_entity_poly.entity_id
_entity_poly.type
_entity_poly.pdbx_seq_one_letter_code
_entity_poly.pdbx_strand_id
1 'polypeptide(L)'
;MTGKERREQLLEIGRSLFAERGFDATSVEEIAAKAGVSKPVVYEHFGGKEGLYAVVVDREMRTLLDLVTSALTGGHPRELLEQAAFALLDYVENYSDGFRILVRDSPVAASTGNFASLISDIATQVEGIMATEFRRRGYDPDFGAMYSQMLVGMVALTGQWWLDAQSPSKDEVAAHMVNLAWNGLSGLEHEPRLMTRRGFKAMKSRAKAAAEGAGADATSAAGG
;
A
#
# COMPACT_ATOMS: atom_id res chain seq x y z
N MET A 1 35.85 -6.77 16.87
CA MET A 1 34.66 -6.66 16.02
C MET A 1 35.01 -7.16 14.63
N THR A 2 34.27 -8.13 14.10
CA THR A 2 34.47 -8.70 12.77
C THR A 2 33.99 -7.73 11.68
N GLY A 3 34.42 -7.94 10.43
CA GLY A 3 33.91 -7.14 9.30
C GLY A 3 32.38 -7.24 9.12
N LYS A 4 31.78 -8.38 9.49
CA LYS A 4 30.32 -8.57 9.48
C LYS A 4 29.62 -7.75 10.56
N GLU A 5 30.14 -7.79 11.80
CA GLU A 5 29.62 -6.98 12.91
C GLU A 5 29.76 -5.48 12.60
N ARG A 6 30.84 -5.07 11.93
CA ARG A 6 31.02 -3.69 11.46
C ARG A 6 29.97 -3.29 10.43
N ARG A 7 29.74 -4.15 9.43
CA ARG A 7 28.73 -3.92 8.40
C ARG A 7 27.35 -3.75 9.03
N GLU A 8 26.99 -4.61 10.00
CA GLU A 8 25.72 -4.52 10.70
C GLU A 8 25.60 -3.22 11.52
N GLN A 9 26.66 -2.83 12.24
CA GLN A 9 26.69 -1.58 12.99
C GLN A 9 26.41 -0.37 12.07
N LEU A 10 27.06 -0.32 10.91
CA LEU A 10 26.88 0.74 9.93
C LEU A 10 25.46 0.75 9.34
N LEU A 11 24.86 -0.42 9.13
CA LEU A 11 23.47 -0.54 8.68
C LEU A 11 22.49 0.03 9.70
N GLU A 12 22.61 -0.35 10.96
CA GLU A 12 21.72 0.13 12.02
C GLU A 12 21.84 1.64 12.23
N ILE A 13 23.07 2.17 12.23
CA ILE A 13 23.33 3.62 12.36
C ILE A 13 22.80 4.37 11.14
N GLY A 14 23.02 3.85 9.94
CA GLY A 14 22.50 4.40 8.70
C GLY A 14 20.98 4.46 8.72
N ARG A 15 20.31 3.35 9.07
CA ARG A 15 18.86 3.24 9.17
C ARG A 15 18.31 4.36 10.06
N SER A 16 18.78 4.49 11.30
CA SER A 16 18.24 5.50 12.20
C SER A 16 18.50 6.94 11.73
N LEU A 17 19.67 7.23 11.14
CA LEU A 17 19.94 8.56 10.58
C LEU A 17 19.03 8.87 9.38
N PHE A 18 18.82 7.92 8.48
CA PHE A 18 17.92 8.07 7.34
C PHE A 18 16.46 8.23 7.76
N ALA A 19 16.02 7.49 8.78
CA ALA A 19 14.67 7.62 9.33
C ALA A 19 14.45 9.02 9.95
N GLU A 20 15.40 9.49 10.77
CA GLU A 20 15.32 10.76 11.48
C GLU A 20 15.38 11.96 10.53
N ARG A 21 16.32 11.97 9.59
CA ARG A 21 16.66 13.16 8.79
C ARG A 21 16.30 13.04 7.32
N GLY A 22 16.25 11.82 6.81
CA GLY A 22 16.08 11.53 5.40
C GLY A 22 17.39 11.32 4.67
N PHE A 23 17.28 10.87 3.43
CA PHE A 23 18.42 10.59 2.56
C PHE A 23 19.28 11.84 2.36
N ASP A 24 18.71 12.93 1.85
CA ASP A 24 19.47 14.14 1.46
C ASP A 24 20.21 14.79 2.63
N ALA A 25 19.58 14.85 3.80
CA ALA A 25 20.12 15.48 5.00
C ALA A 25 21.11 14.60 5.78
N THR A 26 21.34 13.36 5.36
CA THR A 26 22.33 12.46 5.98
C THR A 26 23.62 12.45 5.16
N SER A 27 24.77 12.47 5.83
CA SER A 27 26.10 12.42 5.21
C SER A 27 26.91 11.19 5.62
N VAL A 28 27.87 10.77 4.77
CA VAL A 28 28.79 9.66 5.07
C VAL A 28 29.67 10.00 6.27
N GLU A 29 30.03 11.27 6.41
CA GLU A 29 30.74 11.87 7.52
C GLU A 29 30.06 11.59 8.86
N GLU A 30 28.76 11.89 8.94
CA GLU A 30 27.96 11.70 10.15
C GLU A 30 27.78 10.22 10.48
N ILE A 31 27.54 9.39 9.47
CA ILE A 31 27.45 7.93 9.64
C ILE A 31 28.76 7.39 10.22
N ALA A 32 29.89 7.76 9.62
CA ALA A 32 31.21 7.31 10.05
C ALA A 32 31.53 7.79 11.48
N ALA A 33 31.25 9.06 11.78
CA ALA A 33 31.45 9.63 13.11
C ALA A 33 30.59 8.93 14.17
N LYS A 34 29.30 8.72 13.90
CA LYS A 34 28.38 8.03 14.82
C LYS A 34 28.75 6.56 15.03
N ALA A 35 29.35 5.92 14.02
CA ALA A 35 29.84 4.54 14.10
C ALA A 35 31.25 4.41 14.71
N GLY A 36 31.95 5.51 14.96
CA GLY A 36 33.34 5.50 15.44
C GLY A 36 34.31 4.90 14.42
N VAL A 37 34.10 5.17 13.12
CA VAL A 37 34.98 4.73 12.02
C VAL A 37 35.41 5.89 11.14
N SER A 38 36.40 5.65 10.29
CA SER A 38 36.79 6.59 9.24
C SER A 38 35.86 6.44 8.03
N LYS A 39 35.70 7.52 7.24
CA LYS A 39 34.87 7.49 6.01
C LYS A 39 35.22 6.36 5.05
N PRO A 40 36.52 6.03 4.80
CA PRO A 40 36.88 4.93 3.90
C PRO A 40 36.23 3.59 4.27
N VAL A 41 35.96 3.33 5.56
CA VAL A 41 35.29 2.10 6.00
C VAL A 41 33.85 2.03 5.51
N VAL A 42 33.13 3.16 5.48
CA VAL A 42 31.76 3.21 4.95
C VAL A 42 31.76 2.96 3.43
N TYR A 43 32.71 3.58 2.71
CA TYR A 43 32.89 3.35 1.28
C TYR A 43 33.29 1.91 0.96
N GLU A 44 34.17 1.30 1.75
CA GLU A 44 34.59 -0.10 1.58
C GLU A 44 33.41 -1.06 1.70
N HIS A 45 32.52 -0.85 2.67
CA HIS A 45 31.38 -1.74 2.87
C HIS A 45 30.21 -1.48 1.93
N PHE A 46 29.94 -0.22 1.58
CA PHE A 46 28.68 0.14 0.90
C PHE A 46 28.85 0.98 -0.36
N GLY A 47 30.07 1.39 -0.71
CA GLY A 47 30.30 2.29 -1.85
C GLY A 47 29.82 3.73 -1.62
N GLY A 48 29.41 4.08 -0.39
CA GLY A 48 28.92 5.41 -0.03
C GLY A 48 27.54 5.39 0.64
N LYS A 49 26.91 6.57 0.72
CA LYS A 49 25.59 6.74 1.33
C LYS A 49 24.49 6.08 0.50
N GLU A 50 24.58 6.19 -0.82
CA GLU A 50 23.63 5.64 -1.79
C GLU A 50 23.52 4.13 -1.64
N GLY A 51 24.66 3.43 -1.62
CA GLY A 51 24.67 1.98 -1.46
C GLY A 51 24.28 1.54 -0.05
N LEU A 52 24.59 2.31 0.99
CA LEU A 52 24.10 2.03 2.34
C LEU A 52 22.57 2.14 2.39
N TYR A 53 22.02 3.23 1.84
CA TYR A 53 20.58 3.47 1.78
C TYR A 53 19.86 2.37 0.99
N ALA A 54 20.39 1.98 -0.16
CA ALA A 54 19.86 0.89 -0.97
C ALA A 54 19.79 -0.44 -0.19
N VAL A 55 20.84 -0.78 0.56
CA VAL A 55 20.86 -2.00 1.38
C VAL A 55 19.85 -1.92 2.53
N VAL A 56 19.67 -0.75 3.14
CA VAL A 56 18.63 -0.55 4.16
C VAL A 56 17.24 -0.74 3.54
N VAL A 57 16.93 -0.08 2.43
CA VAL A 57 15.63 -0.20 1.75
C VAL A 57 15.33 -1.65 1.36
N ASP A 58 16.29 -2.35 0.73
CA ASP A 58 16.12 -3.76 0.35
C ASP A 58 15.83 -4.66 1.57
N ARG A 59 16.53 -4.44 2.70
CA ARG A 59 16.27 -5.18 3.94
C ARG A 59 14.88 -4.93 4.51
N GLU A 60 14.47 -3.67 4.59
CA GLU A 60 13.18 -3.30 5.17
C GLU A 60 12.03 -3.78 4.25
N MET A 61 12.18 -3.67 2.93
CA MET A 61 11.21 -4.21 1.96
C MET A 61 11.03 -5.71 2.11
N ARG A 62 12.13 -6.48 2.17
CA ARG A 62 12.07 -7.93 2.36
C ARG A 62 11.42 -8.30 3.68
N THR A 63 11.80 -7.62 4.76
CA THR A 63 11.24 -7.88 6.09
C THR A 63 9.73 -7.68 6.10
N LEU A 64 9.25 -6.55 5.56
CA LEU A 64 7.82 -6.26 5.49
C LEU A 64 7.07 -7.22 4.56
N LEU A 65 7.66 -7.53 3.38
CA LEU A 65 7.09 -8.51 2.46
C LEU A 65 6.96 -9.88 3.12
N ASP A 66 8.01 -10.38 3.76
CA ASP A 66 8.03 -11.69 4.41
C ASP A 66 7.01 -11.76 5.55
N LEU A 67 6.88 -10.70 6.36
CA LEU A 67 5.88 -10.61 7.43
C LEU A 67 4.45 -10.70 6.89
N VAL A 68 4.12 -9.88 5.90
CA VAL A 68 2.76 -9.83 5.32
C VAL A 68 2.44 -11.13 4.60
N THR A 69 3.38 -11.68 3.83
CA THR A 69 3.15 -12.91 3.05
C THR A 69 3.04 -14.13 3.94
N SER A 70 3.81 -14.20 5.03
CA SER A 70 3.67 -15.25 6.04
C SER A 70 2.31 -15.18 6.75
N ALA A 71 1.79 -13.96 6.98
CA ALA A 71 0.45 -13.73 7.52
C ALA A 71 -0.68 -14.11 6.54
N LEU A 72 -0.38 -14.32 5.26
CA LEU A 72 -1.37 -14.67 4.24
C LEU A 72 -1.44 -16.20 3.98
N THR A 73 -1.10 -17.02 4.97
CA THR A 73 -0.99 -18.48 4.81
C THR A 73 -2.13 -19.27 5.49
N GLY A 74 -3.09 -19.72 4.68
CA GLY A 74 -4.16 -20.63 5.13
C GLY A 74 -5.18 -20.01 6.09
N GLY A 75 -6.29 -20.70 6.33
CA GLY A 75 -7.36 -20.21 7.20
C GLY A 75 -8.51 -19.52 6.46
N HIS A 76 -9.44 -18.96 7.22
CA HIS A 76 -10.63 -18.31 6.69
C HIS A 76 -10.29 -16.91 6.14
N PRO A 77 -10.91 -16.41 5.04
CA PRO A 77 -10.55 -15.12 4.44
C PRO A 77 -10.58 -13.93 5.40
N ARG A 78 -11.47 -13.96 6.40
CA ARG A 78 -11.52 -12.94 7.47
C ARG A 78 -10.27 -12.97 8.36
N GLU A 79 -9.78 -14.15 8.70
CA GLU A 79 -8.58 -14.32 9.53
C GLU A 79 -7.35 -13.83 8.78
N LEU A 80 -7.26 -14.10 7.47
CA LEU A 80 -6.18 -13.58 6.61
C LEU A 80 -6.14 -12.04 6.61
N LEU A 81 -7.31 -11.39 6.53
CA LEU A 81 -7.39 -9.92 6.63
C LEU A 81 -6.90 -9.40 7.99
N GLU A 82 -7.29 -10.09 9.06
CA GLU A 82 -6.88 -9.74 10.43
C GLU A 82 -5.37 -9.90 10.62
N GLN A 83 -4.81 -11.03 10.21
CA GLN A 83 -3.39 -11.32 10.29
C GLN A 83 -2.56 -10.33 9.46
N ALA A 84 -2.99 -10.02 8.23
CA ALA A 84 -2.28 -9.07 7.37
C ALA A 84 -2.33 -7.63 7.93
N ALA A 85 -3.50 -7.17 8.42
CA ALA A 85 -3.63 -5.85 9.04
C ALA A 85 -2.77 -5.74 10.30
N PHE A 86 -2.81 -6.76 11.16
CA PHE A 86 -2.03 -6.78 12.39
C PHE A 86 -0.52 -6.86 12.10
N ALA A 87 -0.09 -7.68 11.13
CA ALA A 87 1.32 -7.80 10.75
C ALA A 87 1.91 -6.46 10.27
N LEU A 88 1.17 -5.70 9.45
CA LEU A 88 1.62 -4.37 9.04
C LEU A 88 1.70 -3.41 10.23
N LEU A 89 0.65 -3.32 11.05
CA LEU A 89 0.61 -2.38 12.18
C LEU A 89 1.67 -2.72 13.24
N ASP A 90 1.92 -4.01 13.47
CA ASP A 90 3.00 -4.48 14.33
C ASP A 90 4.37 -4.08 13.79
N TYR A 91 4.58 -4.19 12.47
CA TYR A 91 5.80 -3.69 11.84
C TYR A 91 5.94 -2.16 12.00
N VAL A 92 4.86 -1.40 11.81
CA VAL A 92 4.86 0.06 11.99
C VAL A 92 5.23 0.44 13.44
N GLU A 93 4.71 -0.29 14.42
CA GLU A 93 4.98 -0.05 15.84
C GLU A 93 6.42 -0.42 16.24
N ASN A 94 6.86 -1.63 15.89
CA ASN A 94 8.14 -2.18 16.32
C ASN A 94 9.34 -1.75 15.46
N TYR A 95 9.09 -1.34 14.22
CA TYR A 95 10.12 -0.98 13.22
C TYR A 95 9.85 0.38 12.56
N SER A 96 9.44 1.37 13.37
CA SER A 96 9.04 2.69 12.86
C SER A 96 10.10 3.39 12.01
N ASP A 97 11.40 3.19 12.28
CA ASP A 97 12.49 3.71 11.45
C ASP A 97 12.47 3.10 10.04
N GLY A 98 12.35 1.77 9.94
CA GLY A 98 12.31 1.06 8.66
C GLY A 98 11.11 1.49 7.84
N PHE A 99 9.93 1.53 8.47
CA PHE A 99 8.71 1.96 7.80
C PHE A 99 8.79 3.42 7.32
N ARG A 100 9.33 4.35 8.13
CA ARG A 100 9.57 5.75 7.72
C ARG A 100 10.47 5.87 6.49
N ILE A 101 11.48 5.01 6.37
CA ILE A 101 12.37 5.00 5.22
C ILE A 101 11.64 4.52 3.97
N LEU A 102 10.81 3.48 4.09
CA LEU A 102 10.06 2.92 2.97
C LEU A 102 9.07 3.94 2.38
N VAL A 103 8.28 4.61 3.23
CA VAL A 103 7.23 5.54 2.79
C VAL A 103 7.76 6.87 2.26
N ARG A 104 9.05 7.14 2.44
CA ARG A 104 9.66 8.42 2.04
C ARG A 104 10.19 8.33 0.62
N ASP A 105 9.82 9.30 -0.20
CA ASP A 105 10.36 9.41 -1.55
C ASP A 105 11.87 9.71 -1.53
N SER A 106 12.61 8.95 -2.33
CA SER A 106 14.06 9.11 -2.51
C SER A 106 14.46 8.72 -3.95
N PRO A 107 15.38 9.46 -4.59
CA PRO A 107 15.91 9.10 -5.90
C PRO A 107 16.53 7.69 -5.94
N VAL A 108 17.07 7.21 -4.82
CA VAL A 108 17.68 5.88 -4.71
C VAL A 108 16.61 4.78 -4.54
N ALA A 109 15.52 5.08 -3.84
CA ALA A 109 14.39 4.15 -3.72
C ALA A 109 13.70 3.94 -5.09
N ALA A 110 13.68 4.95 -5.96
CA ALA A 110 13.11 4.80 -7.30
C ALA A 110 13.81 3.73 -8.16
N SER A 111 15.09 3.43 -7.91
CA SER A 111 15.85 2.42 -8.68
C SER A 111 15.96 1.05 -8.00
N THR A 112 15.73 0.98 -6.67
CA THR A 112 15.86 -0.25 -5.87
C THR A 112 14.53 -0.82 -5.41
N GLY A 113 13.45 -0.04 -5.51
CA GLY A 113 12.12 -0.34 -5.00
C GLY A 113 11.67 0.71 -3.99
N ASN A 114 10.41 1.13 -4.09
CA ASN A 114 9.79 2.06 -3.14
C ASN A 114 8.51 1.44 -2.55
N PHE A 115 7.91 2.12 -1.57
CA PHE A 115 6.70 1.64 -0.92
C PHE A 115 5.55 1.34 -1.89
N ALA A 116 5.38 2.11 -2.95
CA ALA A 116 4.35 1.87 -3.97
C ALA A 116 4.60 0.56 -4.75
N SER A 117 5.86 0.24 -5.08
CA SER A 117 6.20 -1.06 -5.68
C SER A 117 5.94 -2.21 -4.71
N LEU A 118 6.28 -2.06 -3.42
CA LEU A 118 6.01 -3.07 -2.40
C LEU A 118 4.50 -3.35 -2.25
N ILE A 119 3.68 -2.30 -2.22
CA ILE A 119 2.22 -2.41 -2.21
C ILE A 119 1.72 -3.19 -3.44
N SER A 120 2.29 -2.88 -4.61
CA SER A 120 1.90 -3.54 -5.86
C SER A 120 2.26 -5.03 -5.83
N ASP A 121 3.45 -5.38 -5.35
CA ASP A 121 3.90 -6.77 -5.21
C ASP A 121 3.03 -7.56 -4.24
N ILE A 122 2.69 -6.97 -3.09
CA ILE A 122 1.76 -7.58 -2.11
C ILE A 122 0.37 -7.76 -2.74
N ALA A 123 -0.15 -6.77 -3.47
CA ALA A 123 -1.43 -6.87 -4.15
C ALA A 123 -1.45 -8.00 -5.20
N THR A 124 -0.37 -8.18 -5.96
CA THR A 124 -0.21 -9.30 -6.88
C THR A 124 -0.21 -10.66 -6.16
N GLN A 125 0.39 -10.75 -4.98
CA GLN A 125 0.33 -12.00 -4.19
C GLN A 125 -1.08 -12.29 -3.65
N VAL A 126 -1.81 -11.25 -3.22
CA VAL A 126 -3.19 -11.36 -2.72
C VAL A 126 -4.18 -11.71 -3.85
N GLU A 127 -3.89 -11.33 -5.10
CA GLU A 127 -4.74 -11.59 -6.27
C GLU A 127 -5.13 -13.06 -6.41
N GLY A 128 -4.18 -13.99 -6.22
CA GLY A 128 -4.47 -15.42 -6.32
C GLY A 128 -5.47 -15.91 -5.28
N ILE A 129 -5.41 -15.36 -4.07
CA ILE A 129 -6.33 -15.64 -2.96
C ILE A 129 -7.71 -15.08 -3.32
N MET A 130 -7.76 -13.82 -3.74
CA MET A 130 -9.00 -13.13 -4.08
C MET A 130 -9.72 -13.76 -5.27
N ALA A 131 -9.00 -14.08 -6.36
CA ALA A 131 -9.58 -14.75 -7.51
C ALA A 131 -10.13 -16.15 -7.16
N THR A 132 -9.47 -16.86 -6.25
CA THR A 132 -9.95 -18.17 -5.76
C THR A 132 -11.23 -18.02 -4.95
N GLU A 133 -11.29 -17.03 -4.07
CA GLU A 133 -12.48 -16.76 -3.27
C GLU A 133 -13.66 -16.29 -4.14
N PHE A 134 -13.39 -15.46 -5.15
CA PHE A 134 -14.39 -15.00 -6.11
C PHE A 134 -15.00 -16.16 -6.88
N ARG A 135 -14.19 -17.08 -7.40
CA ARG A 135 -14.68 -18.32 -8.02
C ARG A 135 -15.56 -19.13 -7.08
N ARG A 136 -15.15 -19.31 -5.81
CA ARG A 136 -15.92 -20.08 -4.81
C ARG A 136 -17.29 -19.49 -4.54
N ARG A 137 -17.40 -18.16 -4.54
CA ARG A 137 -18.65 -17.44 -4.28
C ARG A 137 -19.44 -17.07 -5.54
N GLY A 138 -18.98 -17.47 -6.72
CA GLY A 138 -19.66 -17.22 -8.01
C GLY A 138 -19.50 -15.80 -8.56
N TYR A 139 -18.48 -15.05 -8.12
CA TYR A 139 -18.08 -13.78 -8.73
C TYR A 139 -17.10 -14.01 -9.88
N ASP A 140 -16.98 -13.02 -10.75
CA ASP A 140 -16.00 -13.02 -11.84
C ASP A 140 -14.57 -12.82 -11.28
N PRO A 141 -13.68 -13.83 -11.40
CA PRO A 141 -12.33 -13.77 -10.84
C PRO A 141 -11.43 -12.71 -11.48
N ASP A 142 -11.76 -12.18 -12.65
CA ASP A 142 -10.96 -11.15 -13.33
C ASP A 142 -10.94 -9.84 -12.54
N PHE A 143 -11.92 -9.63 -11.65
CA PHE A 143 -11.90 -8.51 -10.70
C PHE A 143 -11.00 -8.73 -9.49
N GLY A 144 -10.45 -9.93 -9.29
CA GLY A 144 -9.62 -10.27 -8.13
C GLY A 144 -8.42 -9.31 -7.95
N ALA A 145 -7.75 -8.94 -9.05
CA ALA A 145 -6.65 -7.99 -9.04
C ALA A 145 -7.09 -6.62 -8.50
N MET A 146 -8.23 -6.11 -8.99
CA MET A 146 -8.77 -4.80 -8.58
C MET A 146 -9.14 -4.78 -7.09
N TYR A 147 -9.79 -5.83 -6.59
CA TYR A 147 -10.13 -5.90 -5.16
C TYR A 147 -8.89 -6.08 -4.27
N SER A 148 -7.88 -6.80 -4.74
CA SER A 148 -6.60 -6.93 -4.03
C SER A 148 -5.92 -5.57 -3.87
N GLN A 149 -5.88 -4.77 -4.94
CA GLN A 149 -5.37 -3.40 -4.89
C GLN A 149 -6.13 -2.52 -3.88
N MET A 150 -7.46 -2.60 -3.85
CA MET A 150 -8.27 -1.84 -2.87
C MET A 150 -7.99 -2.25 -1.42
N LEU A 151 -7.87 -3.55 -1.15
CA LEU A 151 -7.61 -4.06 0.19
C LEU A 151 -6.19 -3.76 0.67
N VAL A 152 -5.18 -4.04 -0.16
CA VAL A 152 -3.79 -3.75 0.19
C VAL A 152 -3.58 -2.25 0.34
N GLY A 153 -4.17 -1.44 -0.53
CA GLY A 153 -4.15 0.02 -0.42
C GLY A 153 -4.80 0.53 0.87
N MET A 154 -5.95 -0.02 1.27
CA MET A 154 -6.59 0.30 2.56
C MET A 154 -5.63 0.01 3.71
N VAL A 155 -5.00 -1.16 3.72
CA VAL A 155 -4.09 -1.56 4.79
C VAL A 155 -2.83 -0.69 4.84
N ALA A 156 -2.17 -0.53 3.70
CA ALA A 156 -0.93 0.24 3.60
C ALA A 156 -1.11 1.73 3.93
N LEU A 157 -2.15 2.37 3.39
CA LEU A 157 -2.40 3.81 3.61
C LEU A 157 -2.88 4.10 5.03
N THR A 158 -3.67 3.21 5.63
CA THR A 158 -4.04 3.34 7.05
C THR A 158 -2.82 3.14 7.95
N GLY A 159 -1.95 2.17 7.68
CA GLY A 159 -0.68 2.01 8.39
C GLY A 159 0.23 3.24 8.28
N GLN A 160 0.30 3.85 7.09
CA GLN A 160 1.03 5.08 6.86
C GLN A 160 0.49 6.26 7.69
N TRP A 161 -0.83 6.42 7.75
CA TRP A 161 -1.43 7.42 8.61
C TRP A 161 -1.17 7.13 10.10
N TRP A 162 -1.26 5.87 10.51
CA TRP A 162 -1.13 5.46 11.91
C TRP A 162 0.28 5.64 12.47
N LEU A 163 1.31 5.55 11.61
CA LEU A 163 2.71 5.81 11.96
C LEU A 163 2.91 7.12 12.75
N ASP A 164 2.20 8.17 12.35
CA ASP A 164 2.26 9.49 12.98
C ASP A 164 1.16 9.69 14.03
N ALA A 165 -0.04 9.14 13.80
CA ALA A 165 -1.18 9.32 14.71
C ALA A 165 -1.01 8.59 16.05
N GLN A 166 -0.53 7.35 16.02
CA GLN A 166 -0.32 6.45 17.17
C GLN A 166 -1.52 6.33 18.14
N SER A 167 -2.70 6.70 17.68
CA SER A 167 -3.96 6.62 18.40
C SER A 167 -5.11 6.54 17.38
N PRO A 168 -6.05 5.59 17.51
CA PRO A 168 -6.21 4.61 18.60
C PRO A 168 -5.15 3.49 18.58
N SER A 169 -5.24 2.50 19.48
CA SER A 169 -4.28 1.37 19.54
C SER A 169 -4.26 0.55 18.25
N LYS A 170 -3.17 -0.19 18.00
CA LYS A 170 -3.07 -1.03 16.79
C LYS A 170 -4.20 -2.05 16.68
N ASP A 171 -4.61 -2.65 17.80
CA ASP A 171 -5.72 -3.60 17.87
C ASP A 171 -7.04 -2.96 17.44
N GLU A 172 -7.31 -1.73 17.90
CA GLU A 172 -8.51 -0.98 17.51
C GLU A 172 -8.47 -0.61 16.03
N VAL A 173 -7.34 -0.12 15.53
CA VAL A 173 -7.16 0.20 14.11
C VAL A 173 -7.37 -1.04 13.24
N ALA A 174 -6.73 -2.16 13.59
CA ALA A 174 -6.89 -3.44 12.90
C ALA A 174 -8.36 -3.90 12.90
N ALA A 175 -9.03 -3.85 14.06
CA ALA A 175 -10.42 -4.24 14.18
C ALA A 175 -11.34 -3.41 13.27
N HIS A 176 -11.12 -2.10 13.19
CA HIS A 176 -11.89 -1.22 12.29
C HIS A 176 -11.64 -1.51 10.81
N MET A 177 -10.39 -1.76 10.42
CA MET A 177 -10.01 -2.12 9.05
C MET A 177 -10.64 -3.45 8.64
N VAL A 178 -10.49 -4.49 9.46
CA VAL A 178 -11.07 -5.82 9.22
C VAL A 178 -12.59 -5.74 9.17
N ASN A 179 -13.22 -5.00 10.08
CA ASN A 179 -14.67 -4.83 10.10
C ASN A 179 -15.18 -4.17 8.80
N LEU A 180 -14.51 -3.10 8.34
CA LEU A 180 -14.89 -2.43 7.09
C LEU A 180 -14.71 -3.34 5.88
N ALA A 181 -13.54 -3.96 5.73
CA ALA A 181 -13.23 -4.84 4.63
C ALA A 181 -14.16 -6.06 4.60
N TRP A 182 -14.36 -6.73 5.74
CA TRP A 182 -15.19 -7.92 5.84
C TRP A 182 -16.66 -7.65 5.51
N ASN A 183 -17.25 -6.60 6.10
CA ASN A 183 -18.65 -6.28 5.81
C ASN A 183 -18.84 -5.83 4.36
N GLY A 184 -17.88 -5.11 3.77
CA GLY A 184 -17.89 -4.77 2.35
C GLY A 184 -17.82 -6.00 1.44
N LEU A 185 -16.84 -6.88 1.65
CA LEU A 185 -16.62 -8.08 0.85
C LEU A 185 -17.73 -9.14 1.02
N SER A 186 -18.32 -9.23 2.21
CA SER A 186 -19.41 -10.18 2.48
C SER A 186 -20.69 -9.79 1.74
N GLY A 187 -20.91 -8.49 1.53
CA GLY A 187 -22.12 -7.94 0.90
C GLY A 187 -22.01 -7.59 -0.58
N LEU A 188 -21.01 -8.09 -1.32
CA LEU A 188 -20.81 -7.72 -2.72
C LEU A 188 -21.97 -8.18 -3.63
N GLU A 189 -22.42 -7.27 -4.48
CA GLU A 189 -23.30 -7.59 -5.62
C GLU A 189 -22.48 -8.24 -6.75
N HIS A 190 -23.05 -9.21 -7.47
CA HIS A 190 -22.37 -9.82 -8.63
C HIS A 190 -22.17 -8.84 -9.79
N GLU A 191 -23.10 -7.90 -9.96
CA GLU A 191 -23.05 -6.86 -10.99
C GLU A 191 -23.29 -5.48 -10.36
N PRO A 192 -22.30 -4.90 -9.66
CA PRO A 192 -22.46 -3.61 -9.03
C PRO A 192 -22.68 -2.51 -10.09
N ARG A 193 -23.66 -1.63 -9.86
CA ARG A 193 -23.99 -0.53 -10.78
C ARG A 193 -24.04 0.81 -10.06
N LEU A 194 -23.47 1.85 -10.68
CA LEU A 194 -23.55 3.21 -10.16
C LEU A 194 -25.01 3.70 -10.15
N MET A 195 -25.54 3.98 -8.96
CA MET A 195 -26.91 4.47 -8.78
C MET A 195 -27.15 5.81 -9.49
N THR A 196 -26.17 6.72 -9.45
CA THR A 196 -26.27 8.07 -10.06
C THR A 196 -26.29 8.03 -11.59
N ARG A 197 -25.61 7.07 -12.23
CA ARG A 197 -25.70 6.88 -13.70
C ARG A 197 -27.07 6.38 -14.14
N ARG A 198 -27.81 5.67 -13.29
CA ARG A 198 -29.20 5.27 -13.54
C ARG A 198 -30.11 6.50 -13.64
N GLY A 199 -29.94 7.44 -12.72
CA GLY A 199 -30.60 8.76 -12.74
C GLY A 199 -30.19 9.58 -13.97
N PHE A 200 -28.90 9.62 -14.32
CA PHE A 200 -28.41 10.37 -15.46
C PHE A 200 -28.92 9.83 -16.81
N LYS A 201 -28.97 8.49 -16.97
CA LYS A 201 -29.49 7.85 -18.18
C LYS A 201 -31.01 8.05 -18.32
N ALA A 202 -31.74 7.97 -17.20
CA ALA A 202 -33.19 8.27 -17.16
C ALA A 202 -33.48 9.76 -17.42
N MET A 203 -32.66 10.67 -16.88
CA MET A 203 -32.77 12.10 -17.12
C MET A 203 -32.50 12.44 -18.59
N LYS A 204 -31.45 11.84 -19.19
CA LYS A 204 -31.12 12.00 -20.61
C LYS A 204 -32.22 11.42 -21.52
N SER A 205 -32.85 10.31 -21.16
CA SER A 205 -33.97 9.75 -21.94
C SER A 205 -35.23 10.63 -21.84
N ARG A 206 -35.54 11.19 -20.66
CA ARG A 206 -36.65 12.14 -20.49
C ARG A 206 -36.41 13.45 -21.25
N ALA A 207 -35.19 13.98 -21.22
CA ALA A 207 -34.83 15.18 -21.98
C ALA A 207 -34.91 14.95 -23.50
N LYS A 208 -34.47 13.78 -23.97
CA LYS A 208 -34.60 13.38 -25.39
C LYS A 208 -36.07 13.26 -25.82
N ALA A 209 -36.91 12.60 -25.01
CA ALA A 209 -38.34 12.47 -25.29
C ALA A 209 -39.08 13.82 -25.29
N ALA A 210 -38.71 14.75 -24.40
CA ALA A 210 -39.27 16.10 -24.38
C ALA A 210 -38.87 16.92 -25.63
N ALA A 211 -37.63 16.78 -26.11
CA ALA A 211 -37.16 17.44 -27.33
C ALA A 211 -37.81 16.88 -28.60
N GLU A 212 -38.02 15.56 -28.68
CA GLU A 212 -38.69 14.89 -29.80
C GLU A 212 -40.20 15.23 -29.85
N GLY A 213 -40.86 15.38 -28.70
CA GLY A 213 -42.25 15.84 -28.62
C GLY A 213 -42.41 17.31 -29.06
N ALA A 214 -41.51 18.20 -28.65
CA ALA A 214 -41.56 19.61 -29.05
C ALA A 214 -41.29 19.84 -30.56
N GLY A 215 -40.52 18.97 -31.21
CA GLY A 215 -40.28 19.02 -32.66
C GLY A 215 -41.48 18.55 -33.51
N ALA A 216 -42.28 17.62 -33.00
CA ALA A 216 -43.48 17.12 -33.68
C ALA A 216 -44.59 18.19 -33.72
N ASP A 217 -44.80 18.93 -32.62
CA ASP A 217 -45.81 19.99 -32.55
C ASP A 217 -45.46 21.20 -33.44
N ALA A 218 -44.16 21.55 -33.54
CA ALA A 218 -43.71 22.66 -34.40
C ALA A 218 -43.87 22.36 -35.90
N THR A 219 -43.78 21.09 -36.30
CA THR A 219 -43.92 20.67 -37.72
C THR A 219 -45.39 20.60 -38.15
N SER A 220 -46.31 20.34 -37.20
CA SER A 220 -47.76 20.37 -37.45
C SER A 220 -48.31 21.78 -37.65
N ALA A 221 -47.67 22.81 -37.08
CA ALA A 221 -48.15 24.20 -37.12
C ALA A 221 -47.70 24.97 -38.39
N ALA A 222 -46.74 24.45 -39.15
CA ALA A 222 -46.21 25.09 -40.37
C ALA A 222 -46.83 24.57 -41.68
N GLY A 223 -47.78 23.62 -41.60
CA GLY A 223 -48.36 22.92 -42.75
C GLY A 223 -49.85 23.20 -43.02
N GLY A 224 -50.45 24.21 -42.37
CA GLY A 224 -51.83 24.65 -42.61
C GLY A 224 -51.89 26.11 -43.02
#